data_AF-A0A382Z5D0-F1
#
_entry.id   AF-A0A382Z5D0-F1
#
_cell.length_a   1.000
_cell.length_b   1.000
_cell.length_c   1.000
_cell.angle_alpha   90.00
_cell.angle_beta   90.00
_cell.angle_gamma   90.00
#
_symmetry.space_group_name_H-M   'P 1'
#
loop_
_entity.id
_entity.type
_entity.pdbx_description
1 polymer ?
#
loop_
_entity_poly.entity_id
_entity_poly.type
_entity_poly.pdbx_seq_one_letter_code
_entity_poly.pdbx_strand_id
1 'polypeptide(L)'
;MAFATILPDPTNKRGSWGANDASGDAGPGFASVKLTSDQKMLMSRTNSQRVIARSVAGHKWNIDIGYHPMTREEFEPVYTFLLQQRGSLTPFFAALPQYSEPRNSAFSLEGLVNSLTTVGIQSAGTTSLKIGHGSYGPSPNDATATNIPAPGDIFTISDDTNTNHTKVYMVTYVETYHVYGGSGVRPAAATNLNIGINSPLIKEVPTGKPLVFKATKFKVILPKAIQQ
;
A
#
# COMPACT_ATOMS: atom_id res chain seq x y z
N MET A 1 -17.86 17.71 12.27
CA MET A 1 -16.42 17.42 12.05
C MET A 1 -16.21 15.94 12.32
N ALA A 2 -15.60 15.20 11.40
CA ALA A 2 -15.25 13.79 11.65
C ALA A 2 -13.93 13.72 12.44
N PHE A 3 -13.80 12.71 13.29
CA PHE A 3 -12.54 12.47 14.00
C PHE A 3 -11.41 12.11 13.04
N ALA A 4 -10.17 12.42 13.45
CA ALA A 4 -8.98 11.98 12.74
C ALA A 4 -8.95 10.45 12.66
N THR A 5 -8.64 9.91 11.47
CA THR A 5 -8.54 8.46 11.22
C THR A 5 -7.12 8.03 10.86
N ILE A 6 -6.18 8.98 10.81
CA ILE A 6 -4.78 8.78 10.43
C ILE A 6 -3.93 9.03 11.68
N LEU A 7 -2.95 8.18 11.90
CA LEU A 7 -1.94 8.37 12.94
C LEU A 7 -1.28 9.74 12.77
N PRO A 8 -1.22 10.58 13.82
CA PRO A 8 -0.58 11.87 13.73
C PRO A 8 0.90 11.74 13.31
N ASP A 9 1.28 12.51 12.32
CA ASP A 9 2.65 12.62 11.81
C ASP A 9 2.94 14.11 11.49
N PRO A 10 4.16 14.47 11.04
CA PRO A 10 4.49 15.88 10.79
C PRO A 10 3.58 16.58 9.76
N THR A 11 2.94 15.81 8.88
CA THR A 11 2.04 16.32 7.82
C THR A 11 0.57 16.20 8.23
N ASN A 12 0.20 15.09 8.88
CA ASN A 12 -1.14 14.77 9.34
C ASN A 12 -1.29 15.25 10.80
N LYS A 13 -1.67 16.51 10.96
CA LYS A 13 -1.84 17.17 12.26
C LYS A 13 -3.23 16.95 12.84
N ARG A 14 -3.34 16.99 14.17
CA ARG A 14 -4.59 16.77 14.92
C ARG A 14 -4.90 17.97 15.81
N GLY A 15 -6.08 18.53 15.67
CA GLY A 15 -6.54 19.62 16.53
C GLY A 15 -7.08 19.13 17.88
N SER A 16 -7.26 20.04 18.83
CA SER A 16 -7.72 19.73 20.21
C SER A 16 -9.10 19.07 20.28
N TRP A 17 -9.91 19.21 19.23
CA TRP A 17 -11.23 18.55 19.09
C TRP A 17 -11.15 17.12 18.54
N GLY A 18 -9.94 16.59 18.35
CA GLY A 18 -9.69 15.24 17.84
C GLY A 18 -9.92 15.07 16.34
N ALA A 19 -10.20 16.15 15.61
CA ALA A 19 -10.33 16.17 14.16
C ALA A 19 -8.97 16.47 13.48
N ASN A 20 -8.84 16.10 12.20
CA ASN A 20 -7.72 16.55 11.38
C ASN A 20 -7.81 18.07 11.22
N ASP A 21 -6.72 18.79 11.53
CA ASP A 21 -6.68 20.24 11.46
C ASP A 21 -5.30 20.68 10.96
N ALA A 22 -5.26 21.48 9.88
CA ALA A 22 -4.00 21.98 9.31
C ALA A 22 -3.21 22.88 10.28
N SER A 23 -3.91 23.48 11.24
CA SER A 23 -3.33 24.31 12.33
C SER A 23 -3.21 23.57 13.65
N GLY A 24 -3.50 22.26 13.68
CA GLY A 24 -3.43 21.43 14.88
C GLY A 24 -2.01 21.04 15.29
N ASP A 25 -1.91 20.23 16.33
CA ASP A 25 -0.65 19.72 16.85
C ASP A 25 -0.08 18.66 15.91
N ALA A 26 1.20 18.78 15.59
CA ALA A 26 1.90 17.84 14.71
C ALA A 26 2.35 16.60 15.48
N GLY A 27 2.22 15.43 14.85
CA GLY A 27 2.87 14.23 15.35
C GLY A 27 4.38 14.25 15.04
N PRO A 28 5.20 13.53 15.83
CA PRO A 28 6.62 13.41 15.57
C PRO A 28 6.89 12.52 14.35
N GLY A 29 8.02 12.76 13.69
CA GLY A 29 8.51 11.89 12.63
C GLY A 29 8.88 10.50 13.16
N PHE A 30 8.75 9.48 12.31
CA PHE A 30 9.17 8.13 12.66
C PHE A 30 10.69 8.02 12.61
N ALA A 31 11.31 7.56 13.70
CA ALA A 31 12.74 7.28 13.76
C ALA A 31 13.11 5.99 13.03
N SER A 32 12.21 5.00 13.08
CA SER A 32 12.37 3.75 12.34
C SER A 32 11.03 3.19 11.93
N VAL A 33 10.99 2.59 10.74
CA VAL A 33 9.83 1.90 10.20
C VAL A 33 10.29 0.55 9.66
N LYS A 34 9.74 -0.54 10.18
CA LYS A 34 9.96 -1.88 9.65
C LYS A 34 8.66 -2.42 9.07
N LEU A 35 8.64 -2.64 7.77
CA LEU A 35 7.54 -3.28 7.06
C LEU A 35 7.87 -4.75 6.84
N THR A 36 7.10 -5.65 7.46
CA THR A 36 7.30 -7.10 7.34
C THR A 36 6.10 -7.74 6.64
N SER A 37 6.37 -8.54 5.61
CA SER A 37 5.40 -9.36 4.91
C SER A 37 5.14 -10.65 5.70
N ASP A 38 3.93 -10.84 6.22
CA ASP A 38 3.55 -12.04 6.96
C ASP A 38 2.50 -12.84 6.18
N GLN A 39 2.93 -14.00 5.67
CA GLN A 39 2.07 -14.97 5.00
C GLN A 39 2.17 -16.31 5.70
N LYS A 40 1.09 -16.71 6.37
CA LYS A 40 1.06 -17.97 7.12
C LYS A 40 0.96 -19.15 6.16
N MET A 41 2.01 -19.98 6.16
CA MET A 41 2.09 -21.22 5.37
C MET A 41 2.30 -22.42 6.30
N LEU A 42 1.69 -23.55 5.95
CA LEU A 42 2.07 -24.84 6.50
C LEU A 42 3.15 -25.44 5.61
N MET A 43 4.26 -25.86 6.22
CA MET A 43 5.35 -26.51 5.53
C MET A 43 5.62 -27.87 6.18
N SER A 44 5.63 -28.92 5.37
CA SER A 44 6.13 -30.23 5.76
C SER A 44 7.34 -30.55 4.87
N ARG A 45 8.40 -31.06 5.48
CA ARG A 45 9.62 -31.48 4.79
C ARG A 45 9.80 -32.97 5.03
N THR A 46 9.92 -33.76 3.97
CA THR A 46 10.24 -35.18 4.09
C THR A 46 11.69 -35.36 4.52
N ASN A 47 12.06 -36.53 5.07
CA ASN A 47 13.45 -36.83 5.44
C ASN A 47 14.43 -36.73 4.24
N SER A 48 13.91 -36.86 3.02
CA SER A 48 14.65 -36.63 1.77
C SER A 48 14.68 -35.15 1.32
N GLN A 49 14.31 -34.22 2.19
CA GLN A 49 14.28 -32.76 1.97
C GLN A 49 13.26 -32.22 0.97
N ARG A 50 12.34 -33.05 0.45
CA ARG A 50 11.24 -32.55 -0.39
C ARG A 50 10.28 -31.72 0.47
N VAL A 51 9.99 -30.51 0.04
CA VAL A 51 9.09 -29.57 0.72
C VAL A 51 7.70 -29.62 0.08
N ILE A 52 6.68 -29.83 0.91
CA ILE A 52 5.29 -29.63 0.55
C ILE A 52 4.80 -28.44 1.38
N ALA A 53 4.44 -27.35 0.70
CA ALA A 53 3.98 -26.13 1.33
C ALA A 53 2.58 -25.77 0.83
N ARG A 54 1.74 -25.25 1.74
CA ARG A 54 0.43 -24.68 1.40
C ARG A 54 0.20 -23.39 2.18
N SER A 55 -0.37 -22.38 1.52
CA SER A 55 -0.89 -21.19 2.21
C SER A 55 -2.13 -21.56 3.02
N VAL A 56 -2.22 -21.08 4.26
CA VAL A 56 -3.34 -21.39 5.16
C VAL A 56 -4.13 -20.17 5.59
N ALA A 57 -3.51 -19.00 5.60
CA ALA A 57 -4.20 -17.75 5.89
C ALA A 57 -3.85 -16.69 4.85
N GLY A 58 -4.66 -15.63 4.82
CA GLY A 58 -4.36 -14.43 4.06
C GLY A 58 -3.08 -13.75 4.51
N HIS A 59 -2.45 -13.03 3.60
CA HIS A 59 -1.28 -12.22 3.88
C HIS A 59 -1.66 -10.96 4.67
N LYS A 60 -0.78 -10.50 5.55
CA LYS A 60 -0.86 -9.20 6.21
C LYS A 60 0.50 -8.49 6.23
N TRP A 61 0.44 -7.18 6.39
CA TRP A 61 1.62 -6.35 6.66
C TRP A 61 1.71 -6.14 8.16
N ASN A 62 2.86 -6.45 8.75
CA ASN A 62 3.19 -6.04 10.11
C ASN A 62 4.09 -4.78 10.00
N ILE A 63 3.74 -3.74 10.76
CA ILE A 63 4.45 -2.47 10.73
C ILE A 63 4.90 -2.18 12.16
N ASP A 64 6.22 -2.08 12.34
CA ASP A 64 6.81 -1.62 13.59
C ASP A 64 7.34 -0.21 13.40
N ILE A 65 6.83 0.73 14.21
CA ILE A 65 7.19 2.15 14.18
C ILE A 65 7.90 2.48 15.49
N GLY A 66 9.12 3.00 15.39
CA GLY A 66 9.85 3.59 16.51
C GLY A 66 9.88 5.11 16.36
N TYR A 67 9.75 5.82 17.48
CA TYR A 67 9.90 7.27 17.56
C TYR A 67 11.25 7.65 18.16
N HIS A 68 11.72 8.87 17.86
CA HIS A 68 12.83 9.46 18.60
C HIS A 68 12.40 9.75 20.04
N PRO A 69 13.32 10.05 20.97
CA PRO A 69 12.94 10.65 22.25
C PRO A 69 12.10 11.90 21.97
N MET A 70 10.84 11.89 22.42
CA MET A 70 9.86 12.96 22.16
C MET A 70 9.69 13.84 23.38
N THR A 71 9.34 15.11 23.14
CA THR A 71 8.79 15.97 24.19
C THR A 71 7.34 15.59 24.50
N ARG A 72 6.81 16.12 25.61
CA ARG A 72 5.42 15.89 25.99
C ARG A 72 4.43 16.38 24.93
N GLU A 73 4.70 17.55 24.34
CA GLU A 73 3.85 18.18 23.33
C GLU A 73 3.76 17.34 22.04
N GLU A 74 4.84 16.66 21.67
CA GLU A 74 4.85 15.75 20.51
C GLU A 74 4.21 14.39 20.84
N PHE A 75 4.30 13.95 22.10
CA PHE A 75 3.76 12.66 22.54
C PHE A 75 2.24 12.67 22.69
N GLU A 76 1.67 13.73 23.28
CA GLU A 76 0.25 13.81 23.63
C GLU A 76 -0.72 13.66 22.44
N PRO A 77 -0.48 14.27 21.25
CA PRO A 77 -1.33 14.09 20.08
C PRO A 77 -1.40 12.63 19.62
N VAL A 78 -0.26 11.92 19.63
CA VAL A 78 -0.16 10.50 19.26
C VAL A 78 -0.84 9.63 20.31
N TYR A 79 -0.52 9.85 21.59
CA TYR A 79 -1.04 9.03 22.69
C TYR A 79 -2.55 9.13 22.82
N THR A 80 -3.09 10.36 22.80
CA THR A 80 -4.54 10.58 22.90
C THR A 80 -5.30 10.04 21.68
N PHE A 81 -4.68 10.03 20.50
CA PHE A 81 -5.24 9.38 19.31
C PHE A 81 -5.31 7.85 19.48
N LEU A 82 -4.22 7.23 19.95
CA LEU A 82 -4.18 5.79 20.18
C LEU A 82 -5.18 5.36 21.29
N LEU A 83 -5.36 6.17 22.33
CA LEU A 83 -6.39 5.97 23.35
C LEU A 83 -7.81 6.05 22.77
N GLN A 84 -8.07 7.03 21.91
CA GLN A 84 -9.35 7.15 21.21
C GLN A 84 -9.66 5.91 20.37
N GLN A 85 -8.64 5.28 19.79
CA GLN A 85 -8.75 4.08 18.98
C GLN A 85 -9.05 2.79 19.78
N ARG A 86 -8.98 2.87 21.13
CA ARG A 86 -9.31 1.75 22.04
C ARG A 86 -8.55 0.46 21.70
N GLY A 87 -7.27 0.57 21.37
CA GLY A 87 -6.42 -0.60 21.09
C GLY A 87 -6.84 -1.35 19.82
N SER A 88 -7.18 -2.64 19.96
CA SER A 88 -7.49 -3.54 18.83
C SER A 88 -8.93 -3.41 18.29
N LEU A 89 -9.78 -2.60 18.94
CA LEU A 89 -11.21 -2.56 18.64
C LEU A 89 -11.52 -1.81 17.33
N THR A 90 -10.77 -0.76 17.04
CA THR A 90 -11.02 0.07 15.85
C THR A 90 -9.77 0.14 14.98
N PRO A 91 -9.89 0.03 13.65
CA PRO A 91 -8.78 0.20 12.72
C PRO A 91 -8.57 1.67 12.35
N PHE A 92 -7.31 2.07 12.16
CA PHE A 92 -6.91 3.41 11.73
C PHE A 92 -5.92 3.31 10.57
N PHE A 93 -5.56 4.46 10.00
CA PHE A 93 -4.61 4.54 8.91
C PHE A 93 -3.25 5.01 9.40
N ALA A 94 -2.19 4.39 8.88
CA ALA A 94 -0.81 4.86 9.04
C ALA A 94 -0.23 5.18 7.66
N ALA A 95 0.33 6.37 7.50
CA ALA A 95 1.08 6.76 6.30
C ALA A 95 2.57 6.52 6.57
N LEU A 96 3.24 5.72 5.74
CA LEU A 96 4.67 5.44 5.89
C LEU A 96 5.47 6.40 4.99
N PRO A 97 6.32 7.29 5.54
CA PRO A 97 7.02 8.29 4.74
C PRO A 97 7.87 7.67 3.61
N GLN A 98 8.55 6.55 3.89
CA GLN A 98 9.41 5.86 2.93
C GLN A 98 8.67 5.26 1.72
N TYR A 99 7.34 5.19 1.78
CA TYR A 99 6.47 4.69 0.71
C TYR A 99 5.41 5.72 0.28
N SER A 100 5.57 6.98 0.69
CA SER A 100 4.63 8.04 0.36
C SER A 100 4.68 8.44 -1.12
N GLU A 101 5.83 8.23 -1.76
CA GLU A 101 6.07 8.47 -3.18
C GLU A 101 6.60 7.19 -3.85
N PRO A 102 6.23 6.94 -5.12
CA PRO A 102 6.87 5.90 -5.91
C PRO A 102 8.36 6.17 -6.07
N ARG A 103 9.15 5.10 -6.21
CA ARG A 103 10.61 5.19 -6.37
C ARG A 103 11.02 5.86 -7.68
N ASN A 104 10.21 5.69 -8.73
CA ASN A 104 10.48 6.32 -10.01
C ASN A 104 9.94 7.76 -10.01
N SER A 105 10.86 8.73 -9.97
CA SER A 105 10.52 10.16 -9.92
C SER A 105 9.71 10.63 -11.14
N ALA A 106 10.01 10.13 -12.34
CA ALA A 106 9.25 10.45 -13.54
C ALA A 106 7.82 9.89 -13.45
N PHE A 107 7.62 8.70 -12.87
CA PHE A 107 6.27 8.20 -12.59
C PHE A 107 5.52 9.03 -11.53
N SER A 108 6.22 9.53 -10.50
CA SER A 108 5.65 10.39 -9.44
C SER A 108 5.22 11.78 -9.96
N LEU A 109 5.95 12.35 -10.93
CA LEU A 109 5.70 13.69 -11.47
C LEU A 109 4.54 13.77 -12.47
N GLU A 110 4.30 12.71 -13.24
CA GLU A 110 3.47 12.75 -14.46
C GLU A 110 1.94 12.81 -14.25
N GLY A 111 1.44 13.22 -13.07
CA GLY A 111 -0.01 13.22 -12.77
C GLY A 111 -0.67 11.83 -12.89
N LEU A 112 0.17 10.80 -13.04
CA LEU A 112 -0.18 9.45 -13.50
C LEU A 112 -0.30 8.46 -12.35
N VAL A 113 0.40 8.77 -11.26
CA VAL A 113 0.46 8.04 -10.00
C VAL A 113 -0.90 7.64 -9.44
N ASN A 114 -1.97 8.38 -9.74
CA ASN A 114 -3.32 8.10 -9.25
C ASN A 114 -4.39 8.03 -10.37
N SER A 115 -3.99 8.09 -11.64
CA SER A 115 -4.91 7.99 -12.79
C SER A 115 -4.87 6.63 -13.48
N LEU A 116 -3.91 5.77 -13.12
CA LEU A 116 -3.90 4.38 -13.57
C LEU A 116 -5.10 3.64 -13.01
N THR A 117 -5.81 2.96 -13.92
CA THR A 117 -7.00 2.17 -13.58
C THR A 117 -6.83 0.72 -14.00
N THR A 118 -7.61 -0.16 -13.38
CA THR A 118 -7.69 -1.57 -13.79
C THR A 118 -8.22 -1.70 -15.22
N VAL A 119 -7.56 -2.53 -16.03
CA VAL A 119 -7.97 -2.81 -17.42
C VAL A 119 -8.68 -4.17 -17.46
N GLY A 120 -10.00 -4.13 -17.58
CA GLY A 120 -10.85 -5.30 -17.45
C GLY A 120 -11.02 -5.75 -16.00
N ILE A 121 -11.92 -6.70 -15.79
CA ILE A 121 -12.20 -7.25 -14.45
C ILE A 121 -10.98 -8.05 -13.97
N GLN A 122 -10.51 -7.76 -12.76
CA GLN A 122 -9.41 -8.47 -12.11
C GLN A 122 -9.99 -9.38 -11.03
N SER A 123 -10.01 -10.68 -11.27
CA SER A 123 -10.59 -11.65 -10.34
C SER A 123 -9.80 -11.74 -9.02
N ALA A 124 -10.51 -12.05 -7.93
CA ALA A 124 -9.86 -12.38 -6.66
C ALA A 124 -8.89 -13.56 -6.83
N GLY A 125 -7.79 -13.55 -6.06
CA GLY A 125 -6.76 -14.60 -6.10
C GLY A 125 -5.72 -14.44 -7.21
N THR A 126 -5.87 -13.48 -8.12
CA THR A 126 -4.84 -13.15 -9.11
C THR A 126 -3.60 -12.55 -8.45
N THR A 127 -2.42 -12.87 -8.97
CA THR A 127 -1.11 -12.36 -8.51
C THR A 127 -0.50 -11.34 -9.47
N SER A 128 -1.23 -10.99 -10.52
CA SER A 128 -0.90 -9.91 -11.43
C SER A 128 -2.15 -9.10 -11.75
N LEU A 129 -1.96 -7.80 -12.00
CA LEU A 129 -3.02 -6.89 -12.39
C LEU A 129 -2.70 -6.26 -13.74
N LYS A 130 -3.71 -6.16 -14.59
CA LYS A 130 -3.65 -5.36 -15.81
C LYS A 130 -4.11 -3.95 -15.47
N ILE A 131 -3.25 -2.98 -15.76
CA ILE A 131 -3.51 -1.57 -15.49
C ILE A 131 -3.21 -0.72 -16.72
N GLY A 132 -3.80 0.45 -16.79
CA GLY A 132 -3.59 1.37 -17.90
C GLY A 132 -4.39 2.65 -17.71
N HIS A 133 -4.18 3.58 -18.62
CA HIS A 133 -4.94 4.82 -18.70
C HIS A 133 -4.91 5.32 -20.16
N GLY A 134 -5.99 5.97 -20.62
CA GLY A 134 -6.16 6.31 -22.04
C GLY A 134 -5.09 7.24 -22.60
N SER A 135 -4.52 8.10 -21.76
CA SER A 135 -3.40 8.99 -22.12
C SER A 135 -2.04 8.47 -21.65
N TYR A 136 -2.01 7.28 -21.06
CA TYR A 136 -0.77 6.70 -20.56
C TYR A 136 -0.01 6.00 -21.66
N GLY A 137 1.03 6.64 -22.16
CA GLY A 137 2.08 5.94 -22.90
C GLY A 137 3.22 5.63 -21.94
N PRO A 138 3.31 4.43 -21.33
CA PRO A 138 4.56 4.00 -20.75
C PRO A 138 5.55 3.96 -21.91
N SER A 139 6.48 4.91 -22.00
CA SER A 139 7.37 5.01 -23.17
C SER A 139 8.33 3.82 -23.17
N PRO A 140 8.44 3.03 -24.25
CA PRO A 140 9.60 2.17 -24.37
C PRO A 140 10.04 2.15 -25.83
N ASN A 141 10.88 3.09 -26.24
CA ASN A 141 11.74 2.82 -27.40
C ASN A 141 12.94 1.94 -26.99
N ASP A 142 13.10 1.62 -25.70
CA ASP A 142 14.22 0.81 -25.20
C ASP A 142 13.93 0.08 -23.87
N ALA A 143 14.88 -0.75 -23.42
CA ALA A 143 14.79 -1.71 -22.31
C ALA A 143 14.41 -1.14 -20.91
N THR A 144 14.24 0.18 -20.76
CA THR A 144 13.88 0.86 -19.51
C THR A 144 12.75 1.86 -19.74
N ALA A 145 11.52 1.50 -19.39
CA ALA A 145 10.43 2.47 -19.42
C ALA A 145 10.63 3.51 -18.31
N THR A 146 10.58 4.80 -18.66
CA THR A 146 10.96 5.89 -17.76
C THR A 146 9.83 6.35 -16.84
N ASN A 147 8.56 6.13 -17.20
CA ASN A 147 7.38 6.61 -16.47
C ASN A 147 6.48 5.46 -15.96
N ILE A 148 7.08 4.36 -15.52
CA ILE A 148 6.37 3.19 -14.95
C ILE A 148 6.59 3.07 -13.44
N PRO A 149 5.65 2.45 -12.70
CA PRO A 149 5.90 2.04 -11.32
C PRO A 149 7.11 1.09 -11.25
N ALA A 150 7.84 1.15 -10.15
CA ALA A 150 9.00 0.32 -9.91
C ALA A 150 8.67 -0.85 -8.96
N PRO A 151 9.38 -2.00 -9.07
CA PRO A 151 9.32 -3.03 -8.04
C PRO A 151 9.66 -2.46 -6.66
N GLY A 152 8.84 -2.81 -5.67
CA GLY A 152 8.89 -2.29 -4.31
C GLY A 152 7.97 -1.09 -4.06
N ASP A 153 7.41 -0.47 -5.10
CA ASP A 153 6.34 0.52 -4.93
C ASP A 153 5.10 -0.15 -4.34
N ILE A 154 4.39 0.58 -3.48
CA ILE A 154 3.15 0.11 -2.88
C ILE A 154 1.96 0.89 -3.43
N PHE A 155 0.79 0.26 -3.40
CA PHE A 155 -0.44 0.90 -3.82
C PHE A 155 -1.65 0.33 -3.09
N THR A 156 -2.74 1.09 -3.12
CA THR A 156 -4.08 0.65 -2.75
C THR A 156 -5.02 0.80 -3.93
N ILE A 157 -6.12 0.08 -3.92
CA ILE A 157 -7.15 0.19 -4.94
C ILE A 157 -8.30 1.00 -4.35
N SER A 158 -8.69 2.08 -5.02
CA SER A 158 -9.85 2.87 -4.63
C SER A 158 -11.05 2.43 -5.44
N ASP A 159 -11.86 1.55 -4.85
CA ASP A 159 -13.09 1.04 -5.44
C ASP A 159 -14.31 1.69 -4.77
N ASP A 160 -15.04 2.51 -5.52
CA ASP A 160 -16.30 3.14 -5.09
C ASP A 160 -17.45 2.14 -4.89
N THR A 161 -17.38 0.97 -5.53
CA THR A 161 -18.35 -0.12 -5.33
C THR A 161 -18.01 -1.00 -4.14
N ASN A 162 -16.76 -0.98 -3.69
CA ASN A 162 -16.27 -1.74 -2.53
C ASN A 162 -15.28 -0.92 -1.70
N THR A 163 -15.80 0.02 -0.92
CA THR A 163 -15.01 0.88 -0.03
C THR A 163 -14.25 0.11 1.06
N ASN A 164 -14.56 -1.17 1.26
CA ASN A 164 -13.87 -2.07 2.16
C ASN A 164 -12.61 -2.72 1.55
N HIS A 165 -12.21 -2.36 0.32
CA HIS A 165 -10.95 -2.83 -0.29
C HIS A 165 -9.76 -1.94 0.11
N THR A 166 -9.40 -1.96 1.39
CA THR A 166 -8.32 -1.11 1.94
C THR A 166 -6.97 -1.84 2.06
N LYS A 167 -6.78 -2.93 1.32
CA LYS A 167 -5.55 -3.74 1.37
C LYS A 167 -4.46 -3.04 0.56
N VAL A 168 -3.28 -2.90 1.16
CA VAL A 168 -2.08 -2.40 0.48
C VAL A 168 -1.37 -3.58 -0.20
N TYR A 169 -0.98 -3.37 -1.45
CA TYR A 169 -0.19 -4.30 -2.26
C TYR A 169 1.18 -3.70 -2.54
N MET A 170 2.14 -4.56 -2.84
CA MET A 170 3.48 -4.17 -3.30
C MET A 170 3.74 -4.72 -4.68
N VAL A 171 4.27 -3.90 -5.57
CA VAL A 171 4.66 -4.27 -6.93
C VAL A 171 5.90 -5.17 -6.88
N THR A 172 5.84 -6.34 -7.52
CA THR A 172 6.96 -7.30 -7.58
C THR A 172 7.69 -7.25 -8.92
N TYR A 173 6.98 -6.97 -10.00
CA TYR A 173 7.53 -6.76 -11.34
C TYR A 173 6.57 -5.90 -12.15
N VAL A 174 7.06 -5.34 -13.25
CA VAL A 174 6.25 -4.57 -14.20
C VAL A 174 6.62 -5.01 -15.60
N GLU A 175 5.61 -5.33 -16.40
CA GLU A 175 5.73 -5.65 -17.81
C GLU A 175 5.03 -4.59 -18.64
N THR A 176 5.67 -4.22 -19.73
CA THR A 176 5.17 -3.27 -20.73
C THR A 176 4.82 -4.02 -22.01
N TYR A 177 4.22 -3.33 -22.97
CA TYR A 177 3.96 -3.89 -24.29
C TYR A 177 5.23 -4.36 -25.01
N HIS A 178 6.36 -3.68 -24.82
CA HIS A 178 7.63 -3.95 -25.50
C HIS A 178 8.57 -4.86 -24.70
N VAL A 179 8.49 -4.84 -23.37
CA VAL A 179 9.33 -5.63 -22.46
C VAL A 179 8.43 -6.43 -21.51
N TYR A 180 8.35 -7.74 -21.75
CA TYR A 180 7.53 -8.69 -21.00
C TYR A 180 8.22 -10.06 -20.94
N GLY A 181 8.01 -10.83 -19.86
CA GLY A 181 8.71 -12.11 -19.71
C GLY A 181 8.34 -12.93 -18.47
N GLY A 182 7.71 -12.33 -17.46
CA GLY A 182 7.26 -13.01 -16.24
C GLY A 182 5.86 -13.65 -16.35
N SER A 183 4.94 -13.08 -17.15
CA SER A 183 3.59 -13.64 -17.36
C SER A 183 3.46 -14.46 -18.65
N GLY A 184 4.42 -14.33 -19.57
CA GLY A 184 4.34 -14.89 -20.92
C GLY A 184 3.27 -14.26 -21.82
N VAL A 185 2.51 -13.28 -21.31
CA VAL A 185 1.40 -12.64 -22.02
C VAL A 185 1.70 -11.16 -22.20
N ARG A 186 1.99 -10.76 -23.44
CA ARG A 186 2.16 -9.35 -23.81
C ARG A 186 0.93 -8.53 -23.39
N PRO A 187 1.08 -7.35 -22.73
CA PRO A 187 -0.01 -6.42 -22.55
C PRO A 187 -0.75 -6.14 -23.87
N ALA A 188 -2.08 -6.01 -23.83
CA ALA A 188 -2.89 -5.95 -25.05
C ALA A 188 -2.69 -4.66 -25.87
N ALA A 189 -2.25 -3.58 -25.23
CA ALA A 189 -2.02 -2.27 -25.85
C ALA A 189 -0.75 -1.63 -25.28
N ALA A 190 -0.14 -0.71 -26.04
CA ALA A 190 1.02 0.06 -25.61
C ALA A 190 0.76 0.88 -24.34
N THR A 191 -0.51 1.24 -24.07
CA THR A 191 -0.94 2.01 -22.90
C THR A 191 -1.19 1.16 -21.64
N ASN A 192 -0.99 -0.15 -21.75
CA ASN A 192 -1.28 -1.09 -20.68
C ASN A 192 0.01 -1.66 -20.09
N LEU A 193 -0.03 -1.91 -18.79
CA LEU A 193 1.00 -2.63 -18.04
C LEU A 193 0.40 -3.88 -17.41
N ASN A 194 1.22 -4.92 -17.27
CA ASN A 194 0.95 -5.98 -16.31
C ASN A 194 1.88 -5.76 -15.12
N ILE A 195 1.31 -5.60 -13.92
CA ILE A 195 2.08 -5.52 -12.69
C ILE A 195 1.93 -6.80 -11.89
N GLY A 196 3.05 -7.34 -11.40
CA GLY A 196 3.04 -8.40 -10.40
C GLY A 196 2.76 -7.81 -9.02
N ILE A 197 1.96 -8.50 -8.21
CA ILE A 197 1.59 -8.05 -6.87
C ILE A 197 2.00 -9.06 -5.80
N ASN A 198 2.50 -8.56 -4.67
CA ASN A 198 2.69 -9.37 -3.47
C ASN A 198 1.35 -9.55 -2.75
N SER A 199 1.08 -10.80 -2.35
CA SER A 199 -0.24 -11.33 -1.99
C SER A 199 -1.21 -11.38 -3.19
N PRO A 200 -1.96 -12.49 -3.34
CA PRO A 200 -3.10 -12.51 -4.23
C PRO A 200 -4.12 -11.42 -3.90
N LEU A 201 -4.82 -10.95 -4.93
CA LEU A 201 -5.90 -9.98 -4.81
C LEU A 201 -7.00 -10.52 -3.86
N ILE A 202 -7.42 -9.74 -2.86
CA ILE A 202 -8.33 -10.25 -1.81
C ILE A 202 -9.80 -10.25 -2.23
N LYS A 203 -10.13 -9.46 -3.25
CA LYS A 203 -11.48 -9.18 -3.73
C LYS A 203 -11.39 -8.97 -5.24
N GLU A 204 -12.45 -9.31 -5.95
CA GLU A 204 -12.55 -8.94 -7.35
C GLU A 204 -12.60 -7.41 -7.48
N VAL A 205 -11.91 -6.88 -8.48
CA VAL A 205 -11.89 -5.45 -8.79
C VAL A 205 -12.47 -5.26 -10.19
N PRO A 206 -13.56 -4.51 -10.34
CA PRO A 206 -14.12 -4.21 -11.65
C PRO A 206 -13.14 -3.44 -12.54
N THR A 207 -13.47 -3.29 -13.81
CA THR A 207 -12.69 -2.44 -14.72
C THR A 207 -12.79 -0.97 -14.33
N GLY A 208 -11.75 -0.18 -14.64
CA GLY A 208 -11.74 1.27 -14.46
C GLY A 208 -11.54 1.74 -13.01
N LYS A 209 -11.14 0.86 -12.08
CA LYS A 209 -10.91 1.26 -10.69
C LYS A 209 -9.51 1.85 -10.51
N PRO A 210 -9.39 3.06 -9.92
CA PRO A 210 -8.11 3.73 -9.76
C PRO A 210 -7.21 3.02 -8.75
N LEU A 211 -5.93 2.96 -9.09
CA LEU A 211 -4.85 2.60 -8.18
C LEU A 211 -4.25 3.88 -7.62
N VAL A 212 -4.02 3.89 -6.30
CA VAL A 212 -3.41 5.01 -5.59
C VAL A 212 -1.99 4.59 -5.22
N PHE A 213 -0.98 5.19 -5.85
CA PHE A 213 0.44 4.93 -5.56
C PHE A 213 1.08 6.03 -4.70
N LYS A 214 0.48 7.22 -4.65
CA LYS A 214 0.97 8.37 -3.87
C LYS A 214 0.18 8.56 -2.58
N ALA A 215 0.87 8.90 -1.50
CA ALA A 215 0.31 9.08 -0.16
C ALA A 215 -0.55 7.88 0.29
N THR A 216 -0.06 6.67 0.00
CA THR A 216 -0.74 5.42 0.34
C THR A 216 -0.83 5.23 1.85
N LYS A 217 -1.97 4.68 2.29
CA LYS A 217 -2.30 4.54 3.71
C LYS A 217 -2.52 3.08 4.05
N PHE A 218 -1.84 2.60 5.07
CA PHE A 218 -2.04 1.26 5.60
C PHE A 218 -3.17 1.28 6.62
N LYS A 219 -4.21 0.49 6.38
CA LYS A 219 -5.21 0.23 7.43
C LYS A 219 -4.61 -0.76 8.43
N VAL A 220 -4.42 -0.30 9.67
CA VAL A 220 -3.76 -1.02 10.75
C VAL A 220 -4.68 -1.15 11.97
N ILE A 221 -4.36 -2.13 12.81
CA ILE A 221 -4.99 -2.36 14.11
C ILE A 221 -3.87 -2.58 15.11
N LEU A 222 -3.98 -2.01 16.31
CA LEU A 222 -3.00 -2.26 17.37
C LEU A 222 -3.11 -3.71 17.84
N PRO A 223 -1.99 -4.46 17.94
CA PRO A 223 -2.02 -5.86 18.36
C PRO A 223 -2.41 -6.02 19.83
N LYS A 224 -2.18 -5.01 20.67
CA LYS A 224 -2.51 -4.99 22.11
C LYS A 224 -2.97 -3.59 22.53
N ALA A 225 -3.64 -3.50 23.68
CA ALA A 225 -3.94 -2.21 24.30
C ALA A 225 -2.63 -1.48 24.65
N ILE A 226 -2.64 -0.15 24.57
CA ILE A 226 -1.50 0.68 24.97
C ILE A 226 -1.38 0.56 26.49
N GLN A 227 -0.38 -0.19 26.96
CA GLN A 227 0.06 -0.18 28.34
C GLN A 227 1.45 0.47 28.35
N GLN A 228 1.63 1.45 29.25
CA GLN A 228 2.95 2.00 29.56
C GLN A 228 3.80 0.94 30.23
#